data_AF-A0A2N3VBI3-F1
#
_entry.id   AF-A0A2N3VBI3-F1
#
_cell.length_a   1.000
_cell.length_b   1.000
_cell.length_c   1.000
_cell.angle_alpha   90.00
_cell.angle_beta   90.00
_cell.angle_gamma   90.00
#
_symmetry.space_group_name_H-M   'P 1'
#
loop_
_entity.id
_entity.type
_entity.pdbx_description
1 polymer ?
#
loop_
_entity_poly.entity_id
_entity_poly.type
_entity_poly.pdbx_seq_one_letter_code
_entity_poly.pdbx_strand_id
1 'polypeptide(L)'
;MDHARVSRALVGVVAGYLIALAVWLGWLAPHAPPGTLPYQVMIMVGLFGSACGIAMAMASMPTRADRKLRKHGLEGWARIDGVHPLSRTDHASELTEFDVELTVPGAESYHGTIVVDVMPVHKSRMVVGETVPIRVDPSDRDRIILVL
;
A
#
# COMPACT_ATOMS: atom_id res chain seq x y z
N MET A 1 -7.54 0.05 -1.26
CA MET A 1 -6.95 -0.03 -2.63
C MET A 1 -5.68 -0.90 -2.69
N ASP A 2 -5.17 -1.42 -1.57
CA ASP A 2 -3.94 -2.22 -1.53
C ASP A 2 -4.09 -3.65 -2.05
N HIS A 3 -5.29 -4.24 -1.94
CA HIS A 3 -5.53 -5.62 -2.37
C HIS A 3 -5.30 -5.83 -3.87
N ALA A 4 -5.62 -4.82 -4.70
CA ALA A 4 -5.39 -4.87 -6.14
C ALA A 4 -3.89 -4.75 -6.51
N ARG A 5 -3.06 -4.11 -5.66
CA ARG A 5 -1.60 -4.05 -5.86
C ARG A 5 -0.96 -5.36 -5.45
N VAL A 6 -1.34 -5.88 -4.29
CA VAL A 6 -0.84 -7.16 -3.77
C VAL A 6 -1.17 -8.28 -4.77
N SER A 7 -2.39 -8.34 -5.29
CA SER A 7 -2.78 -9.36 -6.27
C SER A 7 -2.00 -9.25 -7.57
N ARG A 8 -1.77 -8.04 -8.09
CA ARG A 8 -1.02 -7.84 -9.34
C ARG A 8 0.46 -8.19 -9.20
N ALA A 9 1.06 -7.85 -8.06
CA ALA A 9 2.43 -8.24 -7.74
C ALA A 9 2.55 -9.76 -7.61
N LEU A 10 1.61 -10.40 -6.91
CA LEU A 10 1.57 -11.85 -6.73
C LEU A 10 1.40 -12.58 -8.07
N VAL A 11 0.48 -12.11 -8.92
CA VAL A 11 0.26 -12.67 -10.26
C VAL A 11 1.53 -12.59 -11.11
N GLY A 12 2.27 -11.49 -11.03
CA GLY A 12 3.56 -11.35 -11.73
C GLY A 12 4.60 -12.38 -11.28
N VAL A 13 4.73 -12.58 -9.96
CA VAL A 13 5.66 -13.58 -9.40
C VAL A 13 5.25 -15.00 -9.77
N VAL A 14 3.95 -15.32 -9.66
CA VAL A 14 3.43 -16.64 -10.03
C VAL A 14 3.64 -16.91 -11.52
N ALA A 15 3.35 -15.95 -12.39
CA ALA A 15 3.58 -16.10 -13.83
C ALA A 15 5.07 -16.32 -14.15
N GLY A 16 5.97 -15.55 -13.53
CA GLY A 16 7.41 -15.73 -13.68
C GLY A 16 7.90 -17.10 -13.21
N TYR A 17 7.37 -17.59 -12.09
CA TYR A 17 7.66 -18.92 -11.59
C TYR A 17 7.16 -20.02 -12.52
N LEU A 18 5.96 -19.90 -13.06
CA LEU A 18 5.41 -20.88 -14.01
C LEU A 18 6.24 -20.93 -15.31
N ILE A 19 6.73 -19.78 -15.79
CA ILE A 19 7.65 -19.73 -16.93
C ILE A 19 8.96 -20.45 -16.60
N ALA A 20 9.56 -20.14 -15.45
CA ALA A 20 10.80 -20.80 -15.00
C ALA A 20 10.61 -22.32 -14.83
N LEU A 21 9.47 -22.74 -14.28
CA LEU A 21 9.09 -24.14 -14.13
C LEU A 21 8.92 -24.84 -15.48
N ALA A 22 8.26 -24.20 -16.45
CA ALA A 22 8.08 -24.75 -17.79
C ALA A 22 9.44 -24.91 -18.51
N VAL A 23 10.33 -23.92 -18.39
CA VAL A 23 11.70 -24.00 -18.94
C VAL A 23 12.51 -25.10 -18.24
N TRP A 24 12.39 -25.21 -16.91
CA TRP A 24 13.08 -26.24 -16.15
C TRP A 24 12.62 -27.65 -16.52
N LEU A 25 11.29 -27.89 -16.57
CA LEU A 25 10.73 -29.20 -16.96
C LEU A 25 10.99 -29.54 -18.43
N GLY A 26 10.87 -28.57 -19.34
CA GLY A 26 10.99 -28.80 -20.78
C GLY A 26 12.43 -28.95 -21.27
N TRP A 27 13.40 -28.35 -20.58
CA TRP A 27 14.78 -28.31 -21.06
C TRP A 27 15.82 -28.78 -20.05
N LEU A 28 15.75 -28.34 -18.79
CA LEU A 28 16.82 -28.60 -17.82
C LEU A 28 16.71 -29.96 -17.15
N ALA A 29 15.50 -30.40 -16.80
CA ALA A 29 15.26 -31.71 -16.16
C ALA A 29 15.72 -32.90 -17.01
N PRO A 30 15.52 -32.92 -18.34
CA PRO A 30 16.05 -33.99 -19.21
C PRO A 30 17.57 -34.01 -19.35
N HIS A 31 18.24 -32.87 -19.17
CA HIS A 31 19.70 -32.73 -19.31
C HIS A 31 20.44 -32.76 -17.95
N ALA A 32 19.70 -32.91 -16.86
CA ALA A 32 20.26 -32.89 -15.51
C ALA A 32 20.99 -34.21 -15.19
N PRO A 33 22.17 -34.16 -14.54
CA PRO A 33 22.85 -35.35 -14.07
C PRO A 33 21.97 -36.14 -13.07
N PRO A 34 22.00 -37.49 -13.12
CA PRO A 34 21.22 -38.31 -12.19
C PRO A 34 21.64 -38.03 -10.74
N GLY A 35 20.65 -37.78 -9.87
CA GLY A 35 20.86 -37.49 -8.45
C GLY A 35 20.82 -36.00 -8.07
N THR A 36 20.84 -35.06 -9.01
CA THR A 36 20.76 -33.61 -8.69
C THR A 36 19.34 -33.04 -8.67
N LEU A 37 18.34 -33.81 -9.12
CA LEU A 37 16.94 -33.40 -9.19
C LEU A 37 16.37 -32.90 -7.83
N PRO A 38 16.61 -33.55 -6.68
CA PRO A 38 16.08 -33.08 -5.40
C PRO A 38 16.61 -31.70 -5.01
N TYR A 39 17.89 -31.43 -5.27
CA TYR A 39 18.51 -30.14 -5.00
C TYR A 39 17.95 -29.03 -5.90
N GLN A 40 17.72 -29.32 -7.18
CA GLN A 40 17.13 -28.36 -8.12
C GLN A 40 15.69 -27.98 -7.72
N VAL A 41 14.90 -28.97 -7.29
CA VAL A 41 13.54 -28.71 -6.77
C VAL A 41 13.59 -27.85 -5.50
N MET A 42 14.48 -28.15 -4.56
CA MET A 42 14.64 -27.35 -3.34
C MET A 42 15.03 -25.90 -3.64
N ILE A 43 15.94 -25.68 -4.60
CA ILE A 43 16.34 -24.33 -5.03
C ILE A 43 15.15 -23.60 -5.67
N MET A 44 14.37 -24.26 -6.54
CA MET A 44 13.19 -23.65 -7.16
C MET A 44 12.13 -23.23 -6.15
N VAL A 45 11.81 -24.12 -5.21
CA VAL A 45 10.82 -23.84 -4.16
C VAL A 45 11.32 -22.72 -3.24
N GLY A 46 12.59 -22.76 -2.84
CA GLY A 46 13.20 -21.71 -2.01
C GLY A 46 13.21 -20.34 -2.71
N LEU A 47 13.57 -20.30 -3.99
CA LEU A 47 13.56 -19.08 -4.79
C LEU A 47 12.15 -18.53 -4.96
N PHE A 48 11.16 -19.40 -5.19
CA PHE A 48 9.76 -19.01 -5.31
C PHE A 48 9.21 -18.43 -4.01
N GLY A 49 9.44 -19.11 -2.88
CA GLY A 49 9.03 -18.62 -1.56
C GLY A 49 9.66 -17.26 -1.24
N SER A 50 10.96 -17.13 -1.54
CA SER A 50 11.70 -15.86 -1.34
C SER A 50 11.16 -14.74 -2.22
N ALA A 51 10.90 -15.01 -3.51
CA ALA A 51 10.35 -14.03 -4.44
C ALA A 51 8.93 -13.60 -4.03
N CYS A 52 8.09 -14.53 -3.59
CA CYS A 52 6.76 -14.22 -3.07
C CYS A 52 6.86 -13.32 -1.82
N GLY A 53 7.73 -13.66 -0.87
CA GLY A 53 7.94 -12.86 0.33
C GLY A 53 8.44 -11.45 0.01
N ILE A 54 9.39 -11.32 -0.91
CA ILE A 54 9.90 -10.02 -1.38
C ILE A 54 8.78 -9.22 -2.07
N ALA A 55 7.98 -9.85 -2.93
CA ALA A 55 6.89 -9.15 -3.61
C ALA A 55 5.81 -8.67 -2.66
N MET A 56 5.46 -9.46 -1.64
CA MET A 56 4.56 -9.03 -0.57
C MET A 56 5.14 -7.86 0.22
N ALA A 57 6.43 -7.93 0.60
CA ALA A 57 7.11 -6.85 1.31
C ALA A 57 7.22 -5.56 0.47
N MET A 58 7.38 -5.67 -0.85
CA MET A 58 7.39 -4.52 -1.74
C MET A 58 5.98 -3.95 -1.97
N ALA A 59 4.96 -4.81 -2.02
CA ALA A 59 3.58 -4.38 -2.19
C ALA A 59 3.03 -3.63 -0.96
N SER A 60 3.54 -3.94 0.24
CA SER A 60 3.22 -3.23 1.48
C SER A 60 4.06 -1.97 1.71
N MET A 61 5.05 -1.66 0.85
CA MET A 61 5.84 -0.44 1.00
C MET A 61 5.06 0.81 0.54
N PRO A 62 5.13 1.92 1.30
CA PRO A 62 4.50 3.18 0.92
C PRO A 62 5.08 3.68 -0.40
N THR A 63 4.21 4.18 -1.27
CA THR A 63 4.56 4.48 -2.66
C THR A 63 5.53 5.65 -2.75
N ARG A 64 6.26 5.77 -3.88
CA ARG A 64 7.15 6.93 -4.12
C ARG A 64 6.38 8.26 -4.06
N ALA A 65 5.10 8.26 -4.43
CA ALA A 65 4.23 9.43 -4.32
C ALA A 65 4.00 9.80 -2.85
N ASP A 66 3.65 8.83 -2.00
CA ASP A 66 3.47 9.05 -0.56
C ASP A 66 4.77 9.55 0.10
N ARG A 67 5.93 9.01 -0.30
CA ARG A 67 7.23 9.49 0.16
C ARG A 67 7.53 10.93 -0.29
N LYS A 68 7.10 11.33 -1.50
CA LYS A 68 7.30 12.68 -2.02
C LYS A 68 6.39 13.67 -1.30
N LEU A 69 5.13 13.32 -1.09
CA LEU A 69 4.15 14.07 -0.28
C LEU A 69 4.63 14.23 1.16
N ARG A 70 5.17 13.19 1.80
CA ARG A 70 5.77 13.29 3.15
C ARG A 70 7.02 14.17 3.22
N LYS A 71 7.64 14.56 2.10
CA LYS A 71 8.82 15.45 2.12
C LYS A 71 8.54 16.85 1.61
N HIS A 72 7.59 17.00 0.68
CA HIS A 72 7.36 18.25 -0.05
C HIS A 72 5.87 18.66 -0.09
N GLY A 73 4.99 17.94 0.60
CA GLY A 73 3.60 18.36 0.74
C GLY A 73 3.51 19.66 1.52
N LEU A 74 2.59 20.55 1.09
CA LEU A 74 2.31 21.78 1.81
C LEU A 74 1.56 21.43 3.10
N GLU A 75 2.00 22.04 4.20
CA GLU A 75 1.36 21.87 5.50
C GLU A 75 0.09 22.71 5.55
N GLY A 76 -1.02 22.05 5.87
CA GLY A 76 -2.33 22.67 6.03
C GLY A 76 -3.06 22.11 7.23
N TRP A 77 -4.27 22.60 7.43
CA TRP A 77 -5.15 22.18 8.51
C TRP A 77 -6.44 21.64 7.91
N ALA A 78 -6.92 20.52 8.43
CA ALA A 78 -8.22 19.97 8.09
C ALA A 78 -9.10 19.99 9.33
N ARG A 79 -10.29 20.58 9.23
CA ARG A 79 -11.32 20.43 10.26
C ARG A 79 -12.24 19.29 9.86
N ILE A 80 -12.47 18.36 10.79
CA ILE A 80 -13.34 17.21 10.53
C ILE A 80 -14.79 17.65 10.69
N ASP A 81 -15.58 17.59 9.63
CA ASP A 81 -17.01 17.90 9.65
C ASP A 81 -17.88 16.62 9.67
N GLY A 82 -17.38 15.51 9.13
CA GLY A 82 -18.08 14.22 9.11
C GLY A 82 -17.14 13.03 9.25
N VAL A 83 -17.63 11.95 9.87
CA VAL A 83 -16.90 10.69 10.04
C VAL A 83 -17.78 9.53 9.59
N HIS A 84 -17.33 8.81 8.58
CA HIS A 84 -18.03 7.70 7.95
C HIS A 84 -17.13 6.46 7.93
N PRO A 85 -17.29 5.52 8.89
CA PRO A 85 -16.55 4.27 8.86
C PRO A 85 -17.00 3.43 7.68
N LEU A 86 -16.07 3.09 6.78
CA LEU A 86 -16.34 2.31 5.58
C LEU A 86 -16.16 0.82 5.84
N SER A 87 -14.98 0.41 6.34
CA SER A 87 -14.65 -1.00 6.48
C SER A 87 -13.51 -1.23 7.47
N ARG A 88 -13.50 -2.38 8.13
CA ARG A 88 -12.42 -2.78 9.03
C ARG A 88 -11.32 -3.47 8.24
N THR A 89 -10.09 -2.99 8.37
CA THR A 89 -8.90 -3.56 7.73
C THR A 89 -8.35 -4.71 8.61
N ASP A 90 -7.72 -5.72 7.98
CA ASP A 90 -7.21 -6.95 8.63
C ASP A 90 -6.20 -6.74 9.77
N HIS A 91 -5.68 -5.51 9.95
CA HIS A 91 -4.66 -5.16 10.94
C HIS A 91 -5.22 -4.38 12.14
N ALA A 92 -6.51 -4.59 12.47
CA ALA A 92 -7.23 -3.90 13.54
C ALA A 92 -7.37 -2.38 13.35
N SER A 93 -7.03 -1.86 12.17
CA SER A 93 -7.33 -0.52 11.71
C SER A 93 -8.70 -0.47 11.03
N GLU A 94 -9.30 0.72 10.97
CA GLU A 94 -10.61 0.93 10.34
C GLU A 94 -10.49 2.00 9.25
N LEU A 95 -10.77 1.60 8.01
CA LEU A 95 -10.85 2.49 6.88
C LEU A 95 -12.05 3.41 7.10
N THR A 96 -11.76 4.68 7.34
CA THR A 96 -12.73 5.70 7.69
C THR A 96 -12.63 6.83 6.68
N GLU A 97 -13.77 7.22 6.15
CA GLU A 97 -13.94 8.39 5.30
C GLU A 97 -14.26 9.59 6.19
N PHE A 98 -13.50 10.66 5.99
CA PHE A 98 -13.66 11.92 6.71
C PHE A 98 -14.06 13.00 5.73
N ASP A 99 -15.19 13.64 5.98
CA ASP A 99 -15.52 14.89 5.33
C ASP A 99 -14.82 16.01 6.08
N VAL A 100 -14.00 16.76 5.37
CA VAL A 100 -13.12 17.77 5.98
C VAL A 100 -13.19 19.10 5.25
N GLU A 101 -13.12 20.16 6.03
CA GLU A 101 -12.82 21.50 5.55
C GLU A 101 -11.31 21.73 5.58
N LEU A 102 -10.72 22.00 4.42
CA LEU A 102 -9.29 22.08 4.20
C LEU A 102 -8.86 23.53 4.11
N THR A 103 -7.97 23.95 5.00
CA THR A 103 -7.38 25.28 5.02
C THR A 103 -5.88 25.18 4.74
N VAL A 104 -5.47 25.64 3.55
CA VAL A 104 -4.07 25.69 3.14
C VAL A 104 -3.61 27.15 3.10
N PRO A 105 -2.46 27.50 3.70
CA PRO A 105 -1.94 28.87 3.65
C PRO A 105 -1.79 29.36 2.20
N GLY A 106 -2.51 30.44 1.84
CA GLY A 106 -2.48 31.03 0.51
C GLY A 106 -3.54 30.51 -0.48
N ALA A 107 -4.46 29.65 -0.05
CA ALA A 107 -5.63 29.22 -0.82
C ALA A 107 -6.93 29.48 -0.03
N GLU A 108 -8.06 29.63 -0.73
CA GLU A 108 -9.38 29.63 -0.09
C GLU A 108 -9.68 28.25 0.51
N SER A 109 -10.38 28.25 1.65
CA SER A 109 -10.83 27.02 2.28
C SER A 109 -11.76 26.25 1.36
N TYR A 110 -11.57 24.94 1.25
CA TYR A 110 -12.38 24.08 0.38
C TYR A 110 -12.77 22.79 1.09
N HIS A 111 -13.94 22.24 0.74
CA HIS A 111 -14.37 20.94 1.25
C HIS A 111 -13.80 19.80 0.41
N GLY A 112 -13.37 18.75 1.08
CA GLY A 112 -12.92 17.52 0.46
C GLY A 112 -13.18 16.32 1.35
N THR A 113 -13.00 15.14 0.77
CA THR A 113 -13.22 13.87 1.47
C THR A 113 -11.90 13.11 1.50
N ILE A 114 -11.49 12.66 2.69
CA ILE A 114 -10.23 11.92 2.88
C ILE A 114 -10.55 10.53 3.43
N VAL A 115 -10.07 9.50 2.75
CA VAL A 115 -10.17 8.11 3.22
C VAL A 115 -8.86 7.69 3.86
N VAL A 116 -8.87 7.38 5.16
CA VAL A 116 -7.68 6.98 5.92
C VAL A 116 -7.93 5.73 6.74
N ASP A 117 -6.90 4.89 6.84
CA ASP A 117 -6.90 3.75 7.73
C ASP A 117 -6.57 4.19 9.17
N VAL A 118 -7.57 4.17 10.04
CA VAL A 118 -7.48 4.72 11.39
C VAL A 118 -7.11 3.61 12.37
N MET A 119 -5.94 3.74 12.99
CA MET A 119 -5.55 2.84 14.08
C MET A 119 -6.36 3.14 15.36
N PRO A 120 -6.64 2.14 16.21
CA PRO A 120 -7.42 2.33 17.44
C PRO A 120 -6.88 3.42 18.37
N VAL A 121 -5.56 3.61 18.40
CA VAL A 121 -4.88 4.64 19.21
C VAL A 121 -5.18 6.07 18.74
N HIS A 122 -5.54 6.26 17.47
CA HIS A 122 -5.79 7.57 16.87
C HIS A 122 -7.28 7.94 16.82
N LYS A 123 -8.19 6.99 17.07
CA LYS A 123 -9.64 7.22 17.06
C LYS A 123 -10.10 8.37 17.96
N SER A 124 -9.46 8.55 19.11
CA SER A 124 -9.85 9.61 20.06
C SER A 124 -9.59 11.03 19.57
N ARG A 125 -8.70 11.19 18.57
CA ARG A 125 -8.36 12.47 17.91
C ARG A 125 -9.06 12.65 16.56
N MET A 126 -9.88 11.69 16.16
CA MET A 126 -10.56 11.67 14.86
C MET A 126 -12.06 11.78 15.09
N VAL A 127 -12.46 12.91 15.67
CA VAL A 127 -13.83 13.24 16.05
C VAL A 127 -14.25 14.52 15.32
N VAL A 128 -15.53 14.63 14.97
CA VAL A 128 -16.11 15.82 14.36
C VAL A 128 -15.80 17.06 15.21
N GLY A 129 -15.31 18.12 14.55
CA GLY A 129 -14.89 19.38 15.17
C GLY A 129 -13.41 19.46 15.52
N GLU A 130 -12.67 18.35 15.53
CA GLU A 130 -11.21 18.41 15.70
C GLU A 130 -10.52 18.96 14.46
N THR A 131 -9.43 19.70 14.70
CA THR A 131 -8.55 20.20 13.64
C THR A 131 -7.27 19.37 13.65
N VAL A 132 -7.00 18.71 12.52
CA VAL A 132 -5.86 17.80 12.36
C VAL A 132 -4.89 18.36 11.33
N PRO A 133 -3.57 18.23 11.56
CA PRO A 133 -2.58 18.66 10.59
C PRO A 133 -2.57 17.71 9.39
N ILE A 134 -2.55 18.29 8.21
CA ILE A 134 -2.55 17.56 6.94
C ILE A 134 -1.42 18.04 6.03
N ARG A 135 -1.05 17.17 5.09
CA ARG A 135 -0.19 17.53 3.97
C ARG A 135 -0.90 17.30 2.65
N VAL A 136 -0.86 18.31 1.79
CA VAL A 136 -1.51 18.33 0.47
C VAL A 136 -0.45 18.35 -0.63
N ASP A 137 -0.67 17.61 -1.71
CA ASP A 137 0.16 17.74 -2.92
C ASP A 137 -0.16 19.06 -3.63
N PRO A 138 0.83 19.96 -3.86
CA PRO A 138 0.59 21.20 -4.60
C PRO A 138 0.17 20.99 -6.07
N SER A 139 0.43 19.81 -6.64
CA SER A 139 0.08 19.49 -8.03
C SER A 139 -1.26 18.75 -8.17
N ASP A 140 -1.80 18.21 -7.08
CA ASP A 140 -3.02 17.39 -7.05
C ASP A 140 -3.72 17.59 -5.69
N ARG A 141 -4.71 18.49 -5.65
CA ARG A 141 -5.37 18.95 -4.41
C ARG A 141 -6.22 17.87 -3.72
N ASP A 142 -6.52 16.79 -4.43
CA ASP A 142 -7.28 15.64 -3.91
C ASP A 142 -6.36 14.61 -3.22
N ARG A 143 -5.03 14.80 -3.29
CA ARG A 143 -4.06 13.96 -2.58
C ARG A 143 -3.67 14.58 -1.25
N ILE A 144 -4.26 14.05 -0.20
CA ILE A 144 -4.11 14.55 1.15
C ILE A 144 -3.66 13.40 2.06
N ILE A 145 -2.66 13.66 2.88
CA ILE A 145 -2.16 12.71 3.88
C ILE A 145 -2.28 13.35 5.26
N LEU A 146 -2.89 12.62 6.20
CA LEU A 146 -2.94 12.98 7.60
C LEU A 146 -1.57 12.78 8.26
N VAL A 147 -1.13 13.76 9.05
CA VAL A 147 0.12 13.70 9.80
C VAL A 147 -0.24 13.45 11.27
N LEU A 148 -0.46 12.18 11.63
CA LEU A 148 -0.72 11.74 13.01
C LEU A 148 0.50 11.08 13.66
#